data_AF-A0A553ADW3-F1
#
_entry.id   AF-A0A553ADW3-F1
#
_cell.length_a   1.000
_cell.length_b   1.000
_cell.length_c   1.000
_cell.angle_alpha   90.00
_cell.angle_beta   90.00
_cell.angle_gamma   90.00
#
_symmetry.space_group_name_H-M   'P 1'
#
loop_
_entity.id
_entity.type
_entity.pdbx_description
1 polymer ?
#
loop_
_entity_poly.entity_id
_entity_poly.type
_entity_poly.pdbx_seq_one_letter_code
_entity_poly.pdbx_strand_id
1 'polypeptide(L)'
;MKTRIFLILTLLSLANMAAQIGIGTITPRGAMEVFSNNSGVVIPQVALTANNVSAPVVNPQTAGAPIAGTMIYNTATAGAGGTAVTPGFYYWDGTIWLPKSAEPSPDWSITGNAGTVSGTSFIGTTDATDLRIKTNSTDRWNISNANSGQLQAYSLGTALLPVYSFQTDTNTGVFSPSADALSATTAGTERMRITSTGSVGIATTAPSNRLHVVNNADGQGVLRVDNSTAGGFSGIDFYQGASYRGHFGYMLTGGTSSYGGKGAYQLSAGNRPITFSTDATDLYSEKMIIATDGRVGINTNPTNLSTPVQPTSTLQVNGSFAIGIWSIGTTYTLDGDEAKVILTNGATNITITLHDPTTCEGRMISFARDASSTGTVTINPAGSNNIQNLDGTITETTTIPIHSASGGGVNVQFWSNGVNWYR
;
A
#
# COMPACT_ATOMS: atom_id res chain seq x y z
N MET A 1 46.71 32.39 94.96
CA MET A 1 46.16 32.97 93.70
C MET A 1 47.13 32.89 92.52
N LYS A 2 48.43 33.18 92.69
CA LYS A 2 49.42 33.21 91.59
C LYS A 2 49.59 31.89 90.81
N THR A 3 49.56 30.73 91.48
CA THR A 3 49.75 29.41 90.84
C THR A 3 48.55 28.95 90.01
N ARG A 4 47.33 29.33 90.40
CA ARG A 4 46.09 29.00 89.64
C ARG A 4 45.95 29.87 88.38
N ILE A 5 46.42 31.11 88.42
CA ILE A 5 46.46 32.02 87.26
C ILE A 5 47.46 31.52 86.22
N PHE A 6 48.63 31.01 86.66
CA PHE A 6 49.65 30.50 85.75
C PHE A 6 49.19 29.23 85.02
N LEU A 7 48.50 28.32 85.72
CA LEU A 7 47.94 27.08 85.14
C LEU A 7 46.81 27.36 84.13
N ILE A 8 45.96 28.35 84.40
CA ILE A 8 44.92 28.79 83.46
C ILE A 8 45.56 29.39 82.20
N LEU A 9 46.59 30.24 82.34
CA LEU A 9 47.29 30.82 81.18
C LEU A 9 47.99 29.77 80.31
N THR A 10 48.56 28.71 80.90
CA THR A 10 49.22 27.63 80.14
C THR A 10 48.24 26.68 79.46
N LEU A 11 47.04 26.47 80.02
CA LEU A 11 45.98 25.72 79.36
C LEU A 11 45.34 26.48 78.20
N LEU A 12 45.26 27.82 78.24
CA LEU A 12 44.78 28.61 77.10
C LEU A 12 45.75 28.61 75.90
N SER A 13 47.06 28.41 76.12
CA SER A 13 48.05 28.34 75.03
C SER A 13 48.13 26.99 74.31
N LEU A 14 47.44 25.95 74.80
CA LEU A 14 47.38 24.62 74.18
C LEU A 14 46.11 24.40 73.34
N ALA A 15 45.23 25.39 73.27
CA ALA A 15 44.06 25.34 72.39
C ALA A 15 44.52 25.59 70.95
N ASN A 16 44.40 24.58 70.08
CA ASN A 16 44.57 24.75 68.64
C ASN A 16 43.52 25.75 68.14
N MET A 17 43.93 27.00 67.89
CA MET A 17 43.09 27.96 67.20
C MET A 17 43.12 27.62 65.71
N ALA A 18 41.95 27.30 65.17
CA ALA A 18 41.83 26.99 63.76
C ALA A 18 42.10 28.27 62.94
N ALA A 19 43.05 28.20 62.00
CA ALA A 19 43.65 29.35 61.31
C ALA A 19 42.82 29.89 60.13
N GLN A 20 41.54 29.53 60.02
CA GLN A 20 40.69 30.01 58.94
C GLN A 20 40.39 31.51 59.06
N ILE A 21 40.42 32.21 57.93
CA ILE A 21 40.09 33.62 57.84
C ILE A 21 38.64 33.74 57.37
N GLY A 22 37.76 34.16 58.27
CA GLY A 22 36.39 34.55 57.96
C GLY A 22 36.25 36.07 57.87
N ILE A 23 35.74 36.57 56.75
CA ILE A 23 35.30 37.96 56.63
C ILE A 23 33.77 37.93 56.52
N GLY A 24 33.07 38.50 57.50
CA GLY A 24 31.60 38.49 57.55
C GLY A 24 30.97 37.18 58.06
N THR A 25 31.77 36.20 58.49
CA THR A 25 31.31 34.94 59.11
C THR A 25 32.25 34.52 60.24
N ILE A 26 31.68 34.01 61.34
CA ILE A 26 32.44 33.46 62.48
C ILE A 26 32.68 31.95 62.37
N THR A 27 32.11 31.30 61.35
CA THR A 27 32.28 29.87 61.07
C THR A 27 32.67 29.67 59.60
N PRO A 28 33.93 29.99 59.22
CA PRO A 28 34.37 29.86 57.83
C PRO A 28 34.39 28.40 57.38
N ARG A 29 33.94 28.16 56.15
CA ARG A 29 33.81 26.84 55.51
C ARG A 29 35.07 26.41 54.74
N GLY A 30 36.04 27.30 54.61
CA GLY A 30 37.34 27.05 54.00
C GLY A 30 38.43 27.83 54.73
N ALA A 31 39.68 27.67 54.29
CA ALA A 31 40.81 28.40 54.87
C ALA A 31 40.65 29.93 54.75
N MET A 32 39.90 30.39 53.75
CA MET A 32 39.46 31.77 53.60
C MET A 32 38.02 31.79 53.06
N GLU A 33 37.11 32.50 53.73
CA GLU A 33 35.74 32.75 53.26
C GLU A 33 35.39 34.22 53.44
N VAL A 34 34.77 34.81 52.42
CA VAL A 34 34.15 36.13 52.48
C VAL A 34 32.65 35.95 52.31
N PHE A 35 31.89 36.16 53.39
CA PHE A 35 30.45 36.01 53.41
C PHE A 35 29.77 37.38 53.25
N SER A 36 28.97 37.54 52.20
CA SER A 36 28.10 38.69 51.97
C SER A 36 26.92 38.30 51.08
N ASN A 37 25.75 38.90 51.33
CA ASN A 37 24.54 38.67 50.55
C ASN A 37 24.39 39.62 49.35
N ASN A 38 25.21 40.67 49.27
CA ASN A 38 25.05 41.74 48.27
C ASN A 38 26.38 42.36 47.79
N SER A 39 27.52 41.89 48.28
CA SER A 39 28.86 42.38 47.91
C SER A 39 29.75 41.20 47.53
N GLY A 40 30.61 41.37 46.53
CA GLY A 40 31.55 40.34 46.09
C GLY A 40 32.97 40.56 46.61
N VAL A 41 33.87 39.65 46.24
CA VAL A 41 35.31 39.83 46.42
C VAL A 41 35.89 40.45 45.16
N VAL A 42 36.54 41.60 45.29
CA VAL A 42 37.35 42.17 44.21
C VAL A 42 38.73 41.54 44.29
N ILE A 43 39.01 40.62 43.36
CA ILE A 43 40.35 40.04 43.16
C ILE A 43 41.27 41.15 42.58
N PRO A 44 42.59 41.16 42.88
CA PRO A 44 43.49 42.20 42.40
C PRO A 44 43.34 42.49 40.91
N GLN A 45 43.08 43.77 40.59
CA GLN A 45 42.94 44.24 39.22
C GLN A 45 44.29 44.69 38.69
N VAL A 46 44.77 44.06 37.63
CA VAL A 46 46.14 44.21 37.14
C VAL A 46 46.14 44.38 35.63
N ALA A 47 46.94 45.31 35.10
CA ALA A 47 47.15 45.44 33.67
C ALA A 47 48.27 44.49 33.23
N LEU A 48 47.93 43.32 32.68
CA LEU A 48 48.90 42.41 32.08
C LEU A 48 49.42 42.97 30.75
N THR A 49 50.68 42.71 30.42
CA THR A 49 51.31 43.13 29.15
C THR A 49 51.34 42.00 28.10
N ALA A 50 51.40 40.75 28.54
CA ALA A 50 51.27 39.53 27.74
C ALA A 50 50.95 38.35 28.67
N ASN A 51 50.44 37.23 28.14
CA ASN A 51 50.13 36.07 28.97
C ASN A 51 51.39 35.30 29.43
N ASN A 52 52.50 35.41 28.71
CA ASN A 52 53.72 34.62 28.94
C ASN A 52 54.74 35.32 29.85
N VAL A 53 54.33 36.39 30.53
CA VAL A 53 55.17 37.15 31.45
C VAL A 53 54.39 37.31 32.77
N SER A 54 55.04 36.99 33.89
CA SER A 54 54.43 37.10 35.22
C SER A 54 54.19 38.54 35.66
N ALA A 55 55.10 39.44 35.29
CA ALA A 55 55.00 40.87 35.58
C ALA A 55 53.69 41.47 35.02
N PRO A 56 53.06 42.40 35.75
CA PRO A 56 53.56 43.10 36.93
C PRO A 56 53.30 42.38 38.27
N VAL A 57 52.67 41.20 38.25
CA VAL A 57 52.42 40.42 39.48
C VAL A 57 53.69 39.68 39.87
N VAL A 58 54.07 39.78 41.13
CA VAL A 58 55.24 39.10 41.68
C VAL A 58 54.87 38.30 42.92
N ASN A 59 55.62 37.26 43.22
CA ASN A 59 55.57 36.62 44.53
C ASN A 59 56.17 37.60 45.56
N PRO A 60 55.42 38.01 46.60
CA PRO A 60 55.88 38.99 47.57
C PRO A 60 57.08 38.52 48.42
N GLN A 61 57.34 37.20 48.49
CA GLN A 61 58.47 36.65 49.24
C GLN A 61 59.77 36.61 48.42
N THR A 62 59.67 36.37 47.12
CA THR A 62 60.85 36.15 46.25
C THR A 62 61.07 37.26 45.23
N ALA A 63 60.12 38.18 45.08
CA ALA A 63 60.02 39.16 44.00
C ALA A 63 60.03 38.56 42.57
N GLY A 64 59.96 37.23 42.46
CA GLY A 64 59.92 36.49 41.19
C GLY A 64 58.48 36.26 40.70
N ALA A 65 58.31 35.28 39.80
CA ALA A 65 56.98 34.90 39.32
C ALA A 65 56.04 34.49 40.48
N PRO A 66 54.73 34.80 40.39
CA PRO A 66 53.77 34.38 41.38
C PRO A 66 53.68 32.84 41.44
N ILE A 67 53.12 32.30 42.52
CA ILE A 67 52.94 30.86 42.68
C ILE A 67 51.77 30.42 41.77
N ALA A 68 51.85 29.21 41.20
CA ALA A 68 50.76 28.64 40.42
C ALA A 68 49.45 28.63 41.24
N GLY A 69 48.34 29.02 40.61
CA GLY A 69 47.04 29.24 41.25
C GLY A 69 46.80 30.69 41.71
N THR A 70 47.78 31.60 41.59
CA THR A 70 47.56 33.03 41.84
C THR A 70 46.52 33.58 40.86
N MET A 71 45.44 34.18 41.37
CA MET A 71 44.36 34.73 40.55
C MET A 71 44.37 36.26 40.52
N ILE A 72 44.13 36.84 39.35
CA ILE A 72 43.96 38.29 39.13
C ILE A 72 42.78 38.55 38.18
N TYR A 73 42.29 39.79 38.18
CA TYR A 73 41.45 40.29 37.10
C TYR A 73 42.30 41.17 36.19
N ASN A 74 42.53 40.74 34.96
CA ASN A 74 43.26 41.53 33.98
C ASN A 74 42.39 42.69 33.51
N THR A 75 42.95 43.90 33.44
CA THR A 75 42.25 45.10 32.97
C THR A 75 42.71 45.58 31.60
N ALA A 76 43.76 45.00 31.03
CA ALA A 76 44.38 45.47 29.80
C ALA A 76 44.06 44.56 28.60
N THR A 77 43.94 45.16 27.42
CA THR A 77 44.12 44.47 26.15
C THR A 77 45.56 44.72 25.68
N ALA A 78 46.41 43.69 25.69
CA ALA A 78 47.84 43.81 25.39
C ALA A 78 48.41 42.53 24.78
N GLY A 79 49.62 42.59 24.24
CA GLY A 79 50.27 41.48 23.53
C GLY A 79 49.77 41.30 22.08
N ALA A 80 50.25 40.25 21.41
CA ALA A 80 49.86 39.92 20.04
C ALA A 80 49.89 38.40 19.80
N GLY A 81 49.05 37.90 18.89
CA GLY A 81 48.99 36.46 18.58
C GLY A 81 48.67 35.60 19.81
N GLY A 82 49.34 34.47 19.96
CA GLY A 82 49.11 33.51 21.06
C GLY A 82 49.47 34.03 22.46
N THR A 83 50.06 35.24 22.58
CA THR A 83 50.37 35.85 23.88
C THR A 83 49.44 36.99 24.28
N ALA A 84 48.41 37.26 23.47
CA ALA A 84 47.47 38.33 23.72
C ALA A 84 46.65 38.08 25.00
N VAL A 85 46.40 39.15 25.74
CA VAL A 85 45.52 39.18 26.92
C VAL A 85 44.39 40.16 26.67
N THR A 86 43.21 39.88 27.24
CA THR A 86 42.03 40.74 27.22
C THR A 86 41.48 40.87 28.63
N PRO A 87 40.64 41.88 28.94
CA PRO A 87 40.08 42.02 30.28
C PRO A 87 39.29 40.78 30.72
N GLY A 88 39.54 40.28 31.92
CA GLY A 88 38.90 39.07 32.45
C GLY A 88 39.65 38.44 33.62
N PHE A 89 39.12 37.35 34.17
CA PHE A 89 39.83 36.59 35.22
C PHE A 89 40.97 35.79 34.62
N TYR A 90 42.13 35.82 35.26
CA TYR A 90 43.31 35.02 34.91
C TYR A 90 43.85 34.32 36.14
N TYR A 91 44.45 33.15 35.95
CA TYR A 91 45.29 32.52 36.96
C TYR A 91 46.65 32.14 36.38
N TRP A 92 47.67 32.22 37.22
CA TRP A 92 49.03 31.81 36.85
C TRP A 92 49.13 30.29 36.93
N ASP A 93 49.59 29.61 35.88
CA ASP A 93 49.79 28.15 35.89
C ASP A 93 51.20 27.73 36.36
N GLY A 94 52.08 28.70 36.57
CA GLY A 94 53.51 28.51 36.84
C GLY A 94 54.41 29.08 35.75
N THR A 95 53.88 29.26 34.53
CA THR A 95 54.60 29.67 33.33
C THR A 95 53.89 30.77 32.53
N ILE A 96 52.56 30.71 32.42
CA ILE A 96 51.74 31.70 31.72
C ILE A 96 50.46 32.03 32.52
N TRP A 97 49.86 33.18 32.21
CA TRP A 97 48.52 33.57 32.63
C TRP A 97 47.48 32.90 31.75
N LEU A 98 46.73 31.97 32.32
CA LEU A 98 45.60 31.34 31.63
C LEU A 98 44.32 32.13 31.91
N PRO A 99 43.59 32.57 30.87
CA PRO A 99 42.28 33.18 31.07
C PRO A 99 41.34 32.13 31.65
N LYS A 100 40.60 32.49 32.69
CA LYS A 100 39.35 31.81 33.03
C LYS A 100 38.31 32.36 32.06
N SER A 101 38.27 31.80 30.86
CA SER A 101 37.31 32.24 29.87
C SER A 101 35.87 32.04 30.37
N ALA A 102 35.03 33.02 30.04
CA ALA A 102 33.59 32.93 30.17
C ALA A 102 33.08 32.10 29.00
N GLU A 103 33.33 30.80 28.98
CA GLU A 103 32.82 29.98 27.88
C GLU A 103 31.31 29.79 28.05
N PRO A 104 30.46 30.26 27.10
CA PRO A 104 29.28 29.46 26.80
C PRO A 104 29.80 28.08 26.39
N SER A 105 29.37 27.03 27.09
CA SER A 105 29.81 25.68 26.75
C SER A 105 29.54 25.41 25.26
N PRO A 106 30.52 24.89 24.48
CA PRO A 106 30.28 24.43 23.11
C PRO A 106 29.34 23.21 23.06
N ASP A 107 28.90 22.70 24.21
CA ASP A 107 27.92 21.62 24.31
C ASP A 107 26.56 22.02 23.72
N TRP A 108 25.84 21.00 23.25
CA TRP A 108 24.43 21.17 22.91
C TRP A 108 23.60 21.28 24.18
N SER A 109 22.90 22.41 24.35
CA SER A 109 22.02 22.66 25.50
C SER A 109 20.70 21.90 25.37
N ILE A 110 20.15 21.46 26.51
CA ILE A 110 18.82 20.82 26.59
C ILE A 110 17.66 21.76 26.23
N THR A 111 17.88 23.08 26.27
CA THR A 111 16.92 24.09 25.82
C THR A 111 17.18 24.53 24.37
N GLY A 112 18.18 23.94 23.71
CA GLY A 112 18.66 24.34 22.39
C GLY A 112 19.70 25.46 22.41
N ASN A 113 20.39 25.62 21.28
CA ASN A 113 21.44 26.64 21.07
C ASN A 113 20.94 27.68 20.07
N ALA A 114 21.22 28.97 20.32
CA ALA A 114 21.00 30.06 19.37
C ALA A 114 22.30 30.40 18.62
N GLY A 115 22.20 30.96 17.41
CA GLY A 115 23.37 31.46 16.66
C GLY A 115 24.23 30.39 15.97
N THR A 116 23.69 29.20 15.69
CA THR A 116 24.40 28.12 14.98
C THR A 116 24.78 28.51 13.55
N VAL A 117 25.93 28.04 13.08
CA VAL A 117 26.41 28.24 11.71
C VAL A 117 26.35 26.92 10.94
N SER A 118 25.72 26.94 9.76
CA SER A 118 25.63 25.75 8.88
C SER A 118 27.03 25.26 8.47
N GLY A 119 27.27 23.95 8.56
CA GLY A 119 28.54 23.30 8.18
C GLY A 119 29.61 23.24 9.27
N THR A 120 29.49 24.04 10.33
CA THR A 120 30.41 23.99 11.49
C THR A 120 29.71 23.66 12.80
N SER A 121 28.44 24.05 12.98
CA SER A 121 27.62 23.70 14.14
C SER A 121 26.71 22.52 13.80
N PHE A 122 26.82 21.41 14.55
CA PHE A 122 25.95 20.24 14.37
C PHE A 122 25.86 19.38 15.62
N ILE A 123 24.80 18.59 15.71
CA ILE A 123 24.72 17.44 16.62
C ILE A 123 25.28 16.24 15.86
N GLY A 124 26.37 15.66 16.32
CA GLY A 124 27.00 14.53 15.64
C GLY A 124 28.41 14.24 16.11
N THR A 125 29.09 13.41 15.34
CA THR A 125 30.48 13.00 15.52
C THR A 125 31.32 13.52 14.35
N THR A 126 32.61 13.77 14.57
CA THR A 126 33.57 14.14 13.51
C THR A 126 34.40 12.97 13.01
N ASP A 127 34.30 11.82 13.67
CA ASP A 127 34.99 10.58 13.33
C ASP A 127 34.02 9.54 12.76
N ALA A 128 34.53 8.36 12.44
CA ALA A 128 33.77 7.27 11.84
C ALA A 128 32.88 6.50 12.85
N THR A 129 32.29 7.21 13.81
CA THR A 129 31.46 6.65 14.89
C THR A 129 30.02 7.10 14.76
N ASP A 130 29.08 6.22 15.10
CA ASP A 130 27.65 6.51 15.08
C ASP A 130 27.24 7.61 16.09
N LEU A 131 26.33 8.50 15.70
CA LEU A 131 25.58 9.32 16.67
C LEU A 131 24.50 8.44 17.32
N ARG A 132 24.58 8.22 18.64
CA ARG A 132 23.63 7.37 19.39
C ARG A 132 22.69 8.19 20.26
N ILE A 133 21.42 7.82 20.24
CA ILE A 133 20.36 8.38 21.09
C ILE A 133 19.95 7.32 22.11
N LYS A 134 20.13 7.65 23.40
CA LYS A 134 19.90 6.74 24.53
C LYS A 134 18.91 7.31 25.53
N THR A 135 18.17 6.42 26.19
CA THR A 135 17.44 6.75 27.43
C THR A 135 17.73 5.70 28.48
N ASN A 136 17.99 6.11 29.73
CA ASN A 136 18.39 5.20 30.81
C ASN A 136 19.56 4.27 30.40
N SER A 137 20.60 4.86 29.80
CA SER A 137 21.78 4.15 29.27
C SER A 137 21.49 3.05 28.22
N THR A 138 20.26 2.99 27.71
CA THR A 138 19.83 2.02 26.70
C THR A 138 19.77 2.68 25.32
N ASP A 139 20.39 2.06 24.33
CA ASP A 139 20.31 2.50 22.93
C ASP A 139 18.86 2.43 22.42
N ARG A 140 18.40 3.55 21.82
CA ARG A 140 17.07 3.64 21.19
C ARG A 140 17.22 3.75 19.69
N TRP A 141 18.04 4.69 19.24
CA TRP A 141 18.30 4.98 17.84
C TRP A 141 19.76 5.33 17.61
N ASN A 142 20.27 5.11 16.40
CA ASN A 142 21.53 5.66 15.92
C ASN A 142 21.41 6.18 14.49
N ILE A 143 22.30 7.10 14.13
CA ILE A 143 22.64 7.38 12.73
C ILE A 143 23.94 6.63 12.47
N SER A 144 23.86 5.58 11.64
CA SER A 144 24.96 4.63 11.47
C SER A 144 25.99 5.11 10.45
N ASN A 145 27.25 5.24 10.86
CA ASN A 145 28.34 5.51 9.94
C ASN A 145 28.63 4.30 9.03
N ALA A 146 28.65 3.09 9.61
CA ALA A 146 28.88 1.85 8.88
C ALA A 146 27.83 1.60 7.78
N ASN A 147 26.60 2.08 7.98
CA ASN A 147 25.49 1.94 7.04
C ASN A 147 25.12 3.26 6.35
N SER A 148 26.13 4.08 6.01
CA SER A 148 25.98 5.30 5.18
C SER A 148 24.90 6.28 5.65
N GLY A 149 24.78 6.47 6.97
CA GLY A 149 23.86 7.42 7.58
C GLY A 149 22.44 6.89 7.81
N GLN A 150 22.21 5.58 7.74
CA GLN A 150 20.91 5.00 8.09
C GLN A 150 20.50 5.37 9.53
N LEU A 151 19.26 5.81 9.70
CA LEU A 151 18.61 5.87 11.02
C LEU A 151 18.16 4.45 11.40
N GLN A 152 18.77 3.85 12.41
CA GLN A 152 18.45 2.49 12.84
C GLN A 152 17.90 2.49 14.25
N ALA A 153 16.87 1.67 14.47
CA ALA A 153 16.33 1.41 15.80
C ALA A 153 17.00 0.16 16.38
N TYR A 154 17.18 0.16 17.70
CA TYR A 154 17.72 -0.99 18.43
C TYR A 154 16.65 -2.02 18.81
N SER A 155 15.39 -1.80 18.44
CA SER A 155 14.28 -2.73 18.61
C SER A 155 13.56 -2.90 17.27
N LEU A 156 13.08 -4.10 17.00
CA LEU A 156 12.21 -4.37 15.84
C LEU A 156 10.77 -3.89 16.07
N GLY A 157 10.37 -3.63 17.32
CA GLY A 157 9.00 -3.28 17.70
C GLY A 157 8.01 -4.45 17.61
N THR A 158 6.75 -4.16 17.89
CA THR A 158 5.61 -5.08 17.78
C THR A 158 4.38 -4.35 17.26
N ALA A 159 3.29 -5.05 16.98
CA ALA A 159 2.03 -4.40 16.62
C ALA A 159 1.47 -3.49 17.74
N LEU A 160 1.69 -3.83 19.02
CA LEU A 160 1.28 -3.01 20.17
C LEU A 160 2.21 -1.82 20.43
N LEU A 161 3.50 -1.99 20.12
CA LEU A 161 4.56 -1.00 20.35
C LEU A 161 5.46 -0.93 19.11
N PRO A 162 4.99 -0.32 18.01
CA PRO A 162 5.79 -0.15 16.82
C PRO A 162 6.98 0.79 17.09
N VAL A 163 8.06 0.59 16.32
CA VAL A 163 9.33 1.32 16.48
C VAL A 163 9.13 2.82 16.23
N TYR A 164 8.48 3.14 15.11
CA TYR A 164 7.99 4.48 14.84
C TYR A 164 6.51 4.53 15.22
N SER A 165 6.15 5.46 16.11
CA SER A 165 4.80 5.65 16.62
C SER A 165 4.54 7.13 16.92
N PHE A 166 3.30 7.45 17.29
CA PHE A 166 2.90 8.81 17.66
C PHE A 166 2.71 8.92 19.17
N GLN A 167 3.15 10.02 19.78
CA GLN A 167 3.28 10.15 21.24
C GLN A 167 2.00 9.86 22.03
N THR A 168 0.82 10.15 21.46
CA THR A 168 -0.50 9.89 22.05
C THR A 168 -1.22 8.68 21.44
N ASP A 169 -0.65 8.07 20.39
CA ASP A 169 -1.17 6.90 19.70
C ASP A 169 -0.03 5.88 19.53
N THR A 170 0.33 5.27 20.65
CA THR A 170 1.53 4.42 20.76
C THR A 170 1.38 3.07 20.06
N ASN A 171 0.18 2.73 19.60
CA ASN A 171 -0.13 1.43 18.97
C ASN A 171 -0.48 1.58 17.47
N THR A 172 -0.21 2.76 16.91
CA THR A 172 -0.27 3.06 15.48
C THR A 172 1.13 3.42 14.98
N GLY A 173 1.59 2.74 13.93
CA GLY A 173 2.95 2.96 13.46
C GLY A 173 3.53 1.86 12.56
N VAL A 174 4.85 1.82 12.49
CA VAL A 174 5.63 0.90 11.63
C VAL A 174 6.66 0.13 12.45
N PHE A 175 6.78 -1.17 12.19
CA PHE A 175 7.69 -2.08 12.89
C PHE A 175 8.17 -3.20 11.96
N SER A 176 9.15 -3.98 12.40
CA SER A 176 9.66 -5.15 11.67
C SER A 176 9.19 -6.42 12.39
N PRO A 177 8.27 -7.22 11.83
CA PRO A 177 7.74 -8.41 12.51
C PRO A 177 8.72 -9.60 12.52
N SER A 178 9.72 -9.57 11.63
CA SER A 178 10.76 -10.59 11.45
C SER A 178 11.90 -10.00 10.60
N ALA A 179 13.01 -10.72 10.47
CA ALA A 179 14.08 -10.35 9.55
C ALA A 179 13.54 -10.08 8.13
N ASP A 180 14.04 -9.01 7.51
CA ASP A 180 13.71 -8.57 6.15
C ASP A 180 12.21 -8.34 5.89
N ALA A 181 11.41 -8.10 6.93
CA ALA A 181 10.00 -7.80 6.82
C ALA A 181 9.65 -6.44 7.42
N LEU A 182 8.60 -5.82 6.88
CA LEU A 182 8.07 -4.54 7.33
C LEU A 182 6.57 -4.67 7.57
N SER A 183 6.05 -4.04 8.62
CA SER A 183 4.62 -4.06 8.93
C SER A 183 4.13 -2.73 9.46
N ALA A 184 2.87 -2.44 9.15
CA ALA A 184 2.12 -1.31 9.68
C ALA A 184 1.03 -1.82 10.62
N THR A 185 0.83 -1.09 11.72
CA THR A 185 -0.17 -1.40 12.75
C THR A 185 -1.04 -0.18 13.03
N THR A 186 -2.30 -0.44 13.36
CA THR A 186 -3.21 0.55 13.94
C THR A 186 -4.05 -0.11 15.02
N ALA A 187 -4.27 0.62 16.12
CA ALA A 187 -4.97 0.08 17.29
C ALA A 187 -4.34 -1.24 17.81
N GLY A 188 -3.00 -1.37 17.71
CA GLY A 188 -2.30 -2.54 18.23
C GLY A 188 -2.38 -3.81 17.39
N THR A 189 -3.03 -3.74 16.22
CA THR A 189 -3.21 -4.87 15.31
C THR A 189 -2.49 -4.62 14.00
N GLU A 190 -1.70 -5.60 13.57
CA GLU A 190 -1.04 -5.57 12.27
C GLU A 190 -2.07 -5.48 11.13
N ARG A 191 -1.97 -4.45 10.31
CA ARG A 191 -2.90 -4.18 9.20
C ARG A 191 -2.32 -4.54 7.84
N MET A 192 -1.01 -4.38 7.68
CA MET A 192 -0.30 -4.64 6.43
C MET A 192 1.08 -5.19 6.74
N ARG A 193 1.52 -6.19 5.95
CA ARG A 193 2.86 -6.77 6.00
C ARG A 193 3.47 -6.88 4.62
N ILE A 194 4.75 -6.57 4.52
CA ILE A 194 5.61 -6.97 3.41
C ILE A 194 6.55 -8.05 3.95
N THR A 195 6.49 -9.26 3.39
CA THR A 195 7.36 -10.37 3.78
C THR A 195 8.75 -10.23 3.17
N SER A 196 9.72 -11.01 3.67
CA SER A 196 11.07 -11.11 3.09
C SER A 196 11.10 -11.61 1.64
N THR A 197 10.03 -12.27 1.19
CA THR A 197 9.83 -12.70 -0.21
C THR A 197 9.18 -11.61 -1.09
N GLY A 198 8.88 -10.43 -0.51
CA GLY A 198 8.26 -9.31 -1.22
C GLY A 198 6.75 -9.44 -1.43
N SER A 199 6.08 -10.34 -0.72
CA SER A 199 4.61 -10.47 -0.79
C SER A 199 3.94 -9.51 0.20
N VAL A 200 2.87 -8.87 -0.25
CA VAL A 200 2.08 -7.91 0.52
C VAL A 200 0.84 -8.59 1.06
N GLY A 201 0.70 -8.65 2.38
CA GLY A 201 -0.52 -9.04 3.07
C GLY A 201 -1.26 -7.81 3.59
N ILE A 202 -2.58 -7.74 3.39
CA ILE A 202 -3.47 -6.78 4.05
C ILE A 202 -4.48 -7.57 4.88
N ALA A 203 -4.54 -7.29 6.18
CA ALA A 203 -5.28 -8.06 7.19
C ALA A 203 -4.90 -9.55 7.28
N THR A 204 -3.69 -9.91 6.83
CA THR A 204 -3.11 -11.25 6.97
C THR A 204 -1.60 -11.16 7.15
N THR A 205 -1.06 -12.03 7.99
CA THR A 205 0.38 -12.13 8.29
C THR A 205 1.12 -13.14 7.40
N ALA A 206 0.37 -13.94 6.63
CA ALA A 206 0.88 -15.04 5.80
C ALA A 206 0.28 -14.96 4.38
N PRO A 207 0.71 -13.98 3.56
CA PRO A 207 0.26 -13.88 2.18
C PRO A 207 0.69 -15.11 1.36
N SER A 208 -0.25 -15.78 0.69
CA SER A 208 0.01 -16.92 -0.20
C SER A 208 0.32 -16.50 -1.66
N ASN A 209 0.14 -15.21 -1.96
CA ASN A 209 0.34 -14.61 -3.27
C ASN A 209 1.04 -13.25 -3.09
N ARG A 210 1.55 -12.66 -4.19
CA ARG A 210 2.25 -11.36 -4.15
C ARG A 210 1.43 -10.23 -3.51
N LEU A 211 0.11 -10.26 -3.68
CA LEU A 211 -0.83 -9.44 -2.94
C LEU A 211 -1.93 -10.37 -2.40
N HIS A 212 -2.10 -10.42 -1.08
CA HIS A 212 -3.17 -11.16 -0.41
C HIS A 212 -3.93 -10.18 0.49
N VAL A 213 -5.18 -9.89 0.14
CA VAL A 213 -6.07 -9.03 0.93
C VAL A 213 -7.16 -9.91 1.52
N VAL A 214 -7.31 -9.89 2.83
CA VAL A 214 -8.33 -10.67 3.54
C VAL A 214 -9.38 -9.71 4.09
N ASN A 215 -10.66 -10.02 3.88
CA ASN A 215 -11.76 -9.40 4.59
C ASN A 215 -12.60 -10.47 5.28
N ASN A 216 -12.44 -10.60 6.60
CA ASN A 216 -13.20 -11.54 7.44
C ASN A 216 -14.42 -10.85 8.08
N ALA A 217 -15.16 -10.05 7.31
CA ALA A 217 -16.35 -9.34 7.76
C ALA A 217 -17.47 -9.42 6.72
N ASP A 218 -18.68 -9.69 7.19
CA ASP A 218 -19.88 -9.76 6.34
C ASP A 218 -20.23 -8.38 5.76
N GLY A 219 -20.79 -8.37 4.54
CA GLY A 219 -21.35 -7.16 3.92
C GLY A 219 -20.35 -6.15 3.36
N GLN A 220 -19.04 -6.46 3.35
CA GLN A 220 -18.01 -5.62 2.73
C GLN A 220 -17.25 -6.36 1.63
N GLY A 221 -16.96 -5.68 0.52
CA GLY A 221 -16.09 -6.22 -0.53
C GLY A 221 -14.62 -6.20 -0.10
N VAL A 222 -13.84 -7.19 -0.53
CA VAL A 222 -12.38 -7.26 -0.27
C VAL A 222 -11.62 -6.14 -0.99
N LEU A 223 -12.05 -5.80 -2.20
CA LEU A 223 -11.43 -4.79 -3.06
C LEU A 223 -12.50 -3.90 -3.67
N ARG A 224 -12.31 -2.59 -3.55
CA ARG A 224 -13.06 -1.57 -4.30
C ARG A 224 -12.12 -0.96 -5.34
N VAL A 225 -12.53 -0.99 -6.60
CA VAL A 225 -11.85 -0.31 -7.71
C VAL A 225 -12.82 0.68 -8.29
N ASP A 226 -12.53 1.97 -8.17
CA ASP A 226 -13.38 3.03 -8.71
C ASP A 226 -12.56 4.13 -9.38
N ASN A 227 -13.19 4.76 -10.36
CA ASN A 227 -12.67 5.91 -11.08
C ASN A 227 -13.76 6.99 -11.06
N SER A 228 -13.49 8.11 -10.39
CA SER A 228 -14.43 9.21 -10.24
C SER A 228 -14.60 10.05 -11.51
N THR A 229 -13.79 9.82 -12.54
CA THR A 229 -13.90 10.51 -13.83
C THR A 229 -15.02 9.87 -14.64
N ALA A 230 -15.95 10.67 -15.18
CA ALA A 230 -17.12 10.16 -15.92
C ALA A 230 -16.73 9.19 -17.06
N GLY A 231 -15.68 9.51 -17.82
CA GLY A 231 -15.15 8.66 -18.89
C GLY A 231 -14.09 7.63 -18.47
N GLY A 232 -13.87 7.46 -17.16
CA GLY A 232 -12.81 6.61 -16.64
C GLY A 232 -13.15 5.12 -16.66
N PHE A 233 -12.16 4.30 -16.97
CA PHE A 233 -12.21 2.85 -16.73
C PHE A 233 -11.97 2.57 -15.25
N SER A 234 -12.79 1.68 -14.67
CA SER A 234 -12.58 1.10 -13.34
C SER A 234 -12.41 -0.41 -13.51
N GLY A 235 -11.24 -0.96 -13.22
CA GLY A 235 -11.00 -2.38 -13.42
C GLY A 235 -9.58 -2.84 -13.12
N ILE A 236 -9.31 -4.08 -13.50
CA ILE A 236 -8.02 -4.76 -13.35
C ILE A 236 -7.50 -5.11 -14.74
N ASP A 237 -6.32 -4.62 -15.08
CA ASP A 237 -5.60 -4.98 -16.30
C ASP A 237 -4.60 -6.10 -16.07
N PHE A 238 -4.44 -6.95 -17.08
CA PHE A 238 -3.46 -8.03 -17.10
C PHE A 238 -2.41 -7.77 -18.17
N TYR A 239 -1.14 -7.82 -17.77
CA TYR A 239 0.00 -7.58 -18.64
C TYR A 239 1.00 -8.74 -18.59
N GLN A 240 1.73 -8.93 -19.68
CA GLN A 240 2.95 -9.74 -19.74
C GLN A 240 4.10 -8.83 -20.17
N GLY A 241 4.91 -8.38 -19.21
CA GLY A 241 5.88 -7.30 -19.46
C GLY A 241 5.16 -6.02 -19.89
N ALA A 242 5.55 -5.45 -21.03
CA ALA A 242 4.90 -4.26 -21.60
C ALA A 242 3.64 -4.57 -22.45
N SER A 243 3.30 -5.86 -22.66
CA SER A 243 2.18 -6.25 -23.53
C SER A 243 0.88 -6.43 -22.75
N TYR A 244 -0.17 -5.72 -23.16
CA TYR A 244 -1.52 -5.89 -22.64
C TYR A 244 -2.12 -7.26 -23.06
N ARG A 245 -2.76 -7.97 -22.12
CA ARG A 245 -3.32 -9.31 -22.31
C ARG A 245 -4.83 -9.40 -22.06
N GLY A 246 -5.42 -8.43 -21.38
CA GLY A 246 -6.85 -8.43 -21.09
C GLY A 246 -7.20 -7.59 -19.88
N HIS A 247 -8.49 -7.49 -19.58
CA HIS A 247 -9.00 -6.82 -18.37
C HIS A 247 -10.35 -7.37 -17.92
N PHE A 248 -10.70 -7.04 -16.68
CA PHE A 248 -12.09 -6.99 -16.19
C PHE A 248 -12.39 -5.58 -15.71
N GLY A 249 -13.53 -5.00 -16.08
CA GLY A 249 -13.89 -3.69 -15.56
C GLY A 249 -15.20 -3.13 -16.08
N TYR A 250 -15.44 -1.87 -15.73
CA TYR A 250 -16.64 -1.14 -16.07
C TYR A 250 -16.33 0.28 -16.54
N MET A 251 -17.19 0.79 -17.43
CA MET A 251 -17.11 2.14 -17.98
C MET A 251 -18.38 2.92 -17.70
N LEU A 252 -18.26 4.01 -16.92
CA LEU A 252 -19.41 4.77 -16.42
C LEU A 252 -20.13 5.53 -17.54
N THR A 253 -19.54 6.58 -18.17
CA THR A 253 -20.06 7.28 -19.37
C THR A 253 -19.16 8.46 -19.82
N GLY A 254 -18.83 8.56 -21.12
CA GLY A 254 -18.59 9.88 -21.75
C GLY A 254 -17.14 10.34 -21.97
N GLY A 255 -16.15 9.44 -22.03
CA GLY A 255 -14.79 9.75 -22.49
C GLY A 255 -14.36 8.84 -23.64
N THR A 256 -13.39 9.27 -24.44
CA THR A 256 -12.69 8.42 -25.41
C THR A 256 -11.78 7.46 -24.66
N SER A 257 -12.27 6.26 -24.34
CA SER A 257 -11.44 5.20 -23.76
C SER A 257 -10.95 4.24 -24.84
N SER A 258 -9.77 3.66 -24.64
CA SER A 258 -9.24 2.58 -25.48
C SER A 258 -9.97 1.25 -25.30
N TYR A 259 -10.79 1.14 -24.26
CA TYR A 259 -11.67 0.00 -23.99
C TYR A 259 -13.12 0.40 -24.30
N GLY A 260 -13.98 -0.57 -24.65
CA GLY A 260 -15.20 -0.39 -25.48
C GLY A 260 -16.31 0.58 -25.02
N GLY A 261 -17.56 0.27 -25.37
CA GLY A 261 -18.66 1.25 -25.33
C GLY A 261 -19.10 1.72 -23.94
N LYS A 262 -19.78 2.88 -23.91
CA LYS A 262 -20.42 3.50 -22.73
C LYS A 262 -21.28 2.50 -21.94
N GLY A 263 -21.15 2.49 -20.62
CA GLY A 263 -21.99 1.70 -19.72
C GLY A 263 -21.67 0.21 -19.73
N ALA A 264 -20.66 -0.23 -20.48
CA ALA A 264 -20.35 -1.64 -20.61
C ALA A 264 -19.61 -2.14 -19.37
N TYR A 265 -20.08 -3.26 -18.83
CA TYR A 265 -19.21 -4.19 -18.15
C TYR A 265 -18.41 -4.94 -19.21
N GLN A 266 -17.10 -5.04 -19.01
CA GLN A 266 -16.18 -5.54 -20.01
C GLN A 266 -15.34 -6.66 -19.43
N LEU A 267 -15.35 -7.76 -20.16
CA LEU A 267 -14.38 -8.84 -20.05
C LEU A 267 -13.70 -8.93 -21.41
N SER A 268 -12.39 -8.71 -21.45
CA SER A 268 -11.61 -8.73 -22.68
C SER A 268 -10.34 -9.53 -22.51
N ALA A 269 -9.97 -10.27 -23.55
CA ALA A 269 -8.71 -11.00 -23.65
C ALA A 269 -7.76 -10.33 -24.67
N GLY A 270 -7.75 -8.99 -24.79
CA GLY A 270 -6.89 -8.29 -25.74
C GLY A 270 -7.01 -8.83 -27.16
N ASN A 271 -5.89 -9.04 -27.87
CA ASN A 271 -5.88 -9.68 -29.21
C ASN A 271 -5.89 -11.21 -29.13
N ARG A 272 -6.65 -11.78 -28.19
CA ARG A 272 -6.81 -13.22 -27.97
C ARG A 272 -8.31 -13.50 -27.76
N PRO A 273 -8.75 -14.74 -27.99
CA PRO A 273 -10.12 -15.12 -27.69
C PRO A 273 -10.41 -15.11 -26.19
N ILE A 274 -11.69 -14.94 -25.83
CA ILE A 274 -12.18 -15.22 -24.47
C ILE A 274 -12.48 -16.71 -24.41
N THR A 275 -11.69 -17.46 -23.64
CA THR A 275 -11.84 -18.91 -23.50
C THR A 275 -12.35 -19.25 -22.10
N PHE A 276 -13.41 -20.05 -22.05
CA PHE A 276 -13.88 -20.75 -20.86
C PHE A 276 -13.33 -22.17 -20.92
N SER A 277 -12.60 -22.56 -19.87
CA SER A 277 -11.94 -23.86 -19.78
C SER A 277 -12.32 -24.58 -18.49
N THR A 278 -12.20 -25.91 -18.50
CA THR A 278 -12.39 -26.76 -17.31
C THR A 278 -11.31 -27.83 -17.32
N ASP A 279 -10.62 -28.09 -16.21
CA ASP A 279 -9.91 -29.36 -16.03
C ASP A 279 -9.51 -29.62 -14.56
N ALA A 280 -9.07 -30.85 -14.28
CA ALA A 280 -8.55 -31.33 -13.00
C ALA A 280 -7.01 -31.39 -12.93
N THR A 281 -6.30 -30.98 -13.98
CA THR A 281 -4.81 -30.93 -14.05
C THR A 281 -4.32 -29.65 -14.74
N ASP A 282 -3.01 -29.37 -14.67
CA ASP A 282 -2.37 -28.10 -15.08
C ASP A 282 -2.44 -27.75 -16.59
N LEU A 283 -3.19 -28.50 -17.40
CA LEU A 283 -3.42 -28.23 -18.82
C LEU A 283 -4.87 -27.79 -19.03
N TYR A 284 -5.07 -26.51 -19.36
CA TYR A 284 -6.39 -25.93 -19.62
C TYR A 284 -7.08 -26.62 -20.81
N SER A 285 -8.20 -27.31 -20.59
CA SER A 285 -9.06 -27.79 -21.68
C SER A 285 -10.15 -26.77 -22.02
N GLU A 286 -10.12 -26.21 -23.23
CA GLU A 286 -11.14 -25.28 -23.73
C GLU A 286 -12.51 -25.97 -23.87
N LYS A 287 -13.56 -25.33 -23.35
CA LYS A 287 -14.95 -25.79 -23.45
C LYS A 287 -15.85 -24.82 -24.21
N MET A 288 -15.64 -23.52 -24.06
CA MET A 288 -16.31 -22.49 -24.84
C MET A 288 -15.33 -21.39 -25.19
N ILE A 289 -15.47 -20.82 -26.38
CA ILE A 289 -14.62 -19.75 -26.89
C ILE A 289 -15.48 -18.67 -27.53
N ILE A 290 -15.13 -17.41 -27.28
CA ILE A 290 -15.50 -16.28 -28.13
C ILE A 290 -14.23 -15.89 -28.87
N ALA A 291 -14.20 -16.20 -30.16
CA ALA A 291 -13.13 -15.91 -31.09
C ALA A 291 -12.83 -14.40 -31.18
N THR A 292 -11.63 -14.03 -31.64
CA THR A 292 -11.29 -12.61 -31.84
C THR A 292 -12.13 -11.94 -32.93
N ASP A 293 -12.77 -12.74 -33.80
CA ASP A 293 -13.71 -12.27 -34.81
C ASP A 293 -15.20 -12.36 -34.39
N GLY A 294 -15.45 -12.70 -33.11
CA GLY A 294 -16.79 -12.72 -32.51
C GLY A 294 -17.56 -14.04 -32.64
N ARG A 295 -17.02 -15.04 -33.36
CA ARG A 295 -17.66 -16.37 -33.42
C ARG A 295 -17.62 -17.08 -32.07
N VAL A 296 -18.68 -17.81 -31.75
CA VAL A 296 -18.82 -18.57 -30.50
C VAL A 296 -18.73 -20.05 -30.78
N GLY A 297 -17.81 -20.74 -30.10
CA GLY A 297 -17.64 -22.18 -30.17
C GLY A 297 -17.93 -22.84 -28.83
N ILE A 298 -18.57 -24.01 -28.86
CA ILE A 298 -18.70 -24.91 -27.74
C ILE A 298 -18.11 -26.26 -28.15
N ASN A 299 -17.14 -26.74 -27.39
CA ASN A 299 -16.43 -28.01 -27.61
C ASN A 299 -15.73 -28.12 -28.98
N THR A 300 -15.43 -27.00 -29.63
CA THR A 300 -14.85 -26.95 -30.99
C THR A 300 -13.34 -27.22 -31.02
N ASN A 301 -12.64 -27.08 -29.89
CA ASN A 301 -11.21 -27.38 -29.74
C ASN A 301 -10.91 -28.10 -28.40
N PRO A 302 -11.44 -29.33 -28.20
CA PRO A 302 -11.52 -29.95 -26.88
C PRO A 302 -10.19 -30.44 -26.30
N THR A 303 -9.13 -30.54 -27.12
CA THR A 303 -7.82 -31.06 -26.70
C THR A 303 -6.75 -29.98 -26.60
N ASN A 304 -7.05 -28.72 -26.96
CA ASN A 304 -6.10 -27.60 -26.98
C ASN A 304 -4.81 -27.88 -27.79
N LEU A 305 -4.85 -28.85 -28.71
CA LEU A 305 -3.69 -29.35 -29.46
C LEU A 305 -3.38 -28.54 -30.73
N SER A 306 -4.22 -27.58 -31.13
CA SER A 306 -3.97 -26.77 -32.32
C SER A 306 -4.33 -25.29 -32.16
N THR A 307 -3.36 -24.43 -32.43
CA THR A 307 -3.55 -23.00 -32.71
C THR A 307 -3.73 -22.81 -34.22
N PRO A 308 -4.78 -22.15 -34.77
CA PRO A 308 -5.93 -21.50 -34.14
C PRO A 308 -7.25 -22.10 -34.67
N VAL A 309 -7.75 -23.20 -34.11
CA VAL A 309 -9.07 -23.71 -34.56
C VAL A 309 -10.17 -22.85 -33.95
N GLN A 310 -10.49 -21.77 -34.66
CA GLN A 310 -11.64 -20.91 -34.40
C GLN A 310 -12.93 -21.62 -34.84
N PRO A 311 -14.07 -21.36 -34.18
CA PRO A 311 -15.37 -21.91 -34.58
C PRO A 311 -15.62 -21.60 -36.06
N THR A 312 -15.97 -22.56 -36.91
CA THR A 312 -16.12 -22.32 -38.35
C THR A 312 -17.43 -21.63 -38.73
N SER A 313 -18.39 -21.54 -37.80
CA SER A 313 -19.65 -20.80 -37.92
C SER A 313 -19.79 -19.76 -36.80
N THR A 314 -20.71 -18.80 -36.95
CA THR A 314 -20.99 -17.76 -35.94
C THR A 314 -21.32 -18.34 -34.58
N LEU A 315 -22.09 -19.43 -34.56
CA LEU A 315 -22.26 -20.30 -33.40
C LEU A 315 -21.97 -21.74 -33.87
N GLN A 316 -20.99 -22.40 -33.26
CA GLN A 316 -20.67 -23.80 -33.53
C GLN A 316 -20.73 -24.59 -32.23
N VAL A 317 -21.50 -25.68 -32.23
CA VAL A 317 -21.50 -26.67 -31.14
C VAL A 317 -20.99 -27.98 -31.72
N ASN A 318 -19.83 -28.43 -31.26
CA ASN A 318 -19.29 -29.74 -31.65
C ASN A 318 -19.78 -30.80 -30.67
N GLY A 319 -20.97 -31.31 -30.94
CA GLY A 319 -21.71 -32.21 -30.07
C GLY A 319 -23.21 -32.10 -30.35
N SER A 320 -24.04 -32.62 -29.45
CA SER A 320 -25.49 -32.48 -29.55
C SER A 320 -25.95 -31.12 -29.02
N PHE A 321 -26.90 -30.49 -29.71
CA PHE A 321 -27.71 -29.41 -29.16
C PHE A 321 -29.09 -29.97 -28.81
N ALA A 322 -29.54 -29.74 -27.58
CA ALA A 322 -30.91 -30.08 -27.19
C ALA A 322 -31.84 -28.94 -27.61
N ILE A 323 -33.00 -29.28 -28.16
CA ILE A 323 -34.08 -28.33 -28.44
C ILE A 323 -35.32 -28.75 -27.67
N GLY A 324 -36.13 -27.77 -27.27
CA GLY A 324 -37.46 -28.06 -26.74
C GLY A 324 -38.28 -28.84 -27.76
N ILE A 325 -39.15 -29.71 -27.26
CA ILE A 325 -40.09 -30.49 -28.07
C ILE A 325 -41.49 -30.21 -27.55
N TRP A 326 -42.40 -29.84 -28.46
CA TRP A 326 -43.78 -29.53 -28.15
C TRP A 326 -44.71 -30.55 -28.77
N SER A 327 -45.65 -31.07 -27.99
CA SER A 327 -46.70 -31.95 -28.50
C SER A 327 -47.97 -31.17 -28.72
N ILE A 328 -48.48 -31.16 -29.95
CA ILE A 328 -49.69 -30.41 -30.31
C ILE A 328 -50.74 -31.38 -30.84
N GLY A 329 -51.89 -31.44 -30.16
CA GLY A 329 -53.00 -32.34 -30.50
C GLY A 329 -54.23 -31.65 -31.06
N THR A 330 -54.27 -30.32 -31.06
CA THR A 330 -55.42 -29.51 -31.50
C THR A 330 -54.93 -28.38 -32.40
N THR A 331 -55.86 -27.69 -33.06
CA THR A 331 -55.54 -26.43 -33.76
C THR A 331 -54.82 -25.47 -32.81
N TYR A 332 -53.69 -24.92 -33.26
CA TYR A 332 -52.79 -24.14 -32.42
C TYR A 332 -52.07 -23.08 -33.26
N THR A 333 -51.80 -21.92 -32.65
CA THR A 333 -50.96 -20.88 -33.24
C THR A 333 -49.64 -20.88 -32.49
N LEU A 334 -48.54 -21.12 -33.20
CA LEU A 334 -47.21 -21.02 -32.62
C LEU A 334 -46.93 -19.54 -32.31
N ASP A 335 -46.72 -19.24 -31.03
CA ASP A 335 -46.51 -17.89 -30.51
C ASP A 335 -45.30 -17.81 -29.55
N GLY A 336 -44.64 -18.95 -29.27
CA GLY A 336 -43.48 -19.06 -28.37
C GLY A 336 -42.15 -19.33 -29.08
N ASP A 337 -41.33 -20.18 -28.46
CA ASP A 337 -39.98 -20.59 -28.89
C ASP A 337 -39.94 -22.00 -29.52
N GLU A 338 -41.07 -22.47 -30.04
CA GLU A 338 -41.19 -23.81 -30.60
C GLU A 338 -40.26 -24.02 -31.80
N ALA A 339 -39.30 -24.95 -31.65
CA ALA A 339 -38.37 -25.34 -32.72
C ALA A 339 -38.62 -26.77 -33.25
N LYS A 340 -39.17 -27.65 -32.41
CA LYS A 340 -39.58 -29.01 -32.77
C LYS A 340 -41.00 -29.29 -32.27
N VAL A 341 -41.90 -29.56 -33.20
CA VAL A 341 -43.29 -29.91 -32.90
C VAL A 341 -43.55 -31.37 -33.26
N ILE A 342 -44.18 -32.11 -32.34
CA ILE A 342 -44.72 -33.44 -32.56
C ILE A 342 -46.24 -33.33 -32.60
N LEU A 343 -46.80 -33.62 -33.76
CA LEU A 343 -48.25 -33.61 -33.98
C LEU A 343 -48.86 -34.87 -33.40
N THR A 344 -49.89 -34.72 -32.56
CA THR A 344 -50.53 -35.79 -31.76
C THR A 344 -52.05 -35.77 -31.91
N ASN A 345 -52.58 -35.21 -33.01
CA ASN A 345 -53.99 -34.85 -33.18
C ASN A 345 -54.97 -36.01 -33.38
N GLY A 346 -54.55 -37.28 -33.24
CA GLY A 346 -55.44 -38.40 -33.52
C GLY A 346 -55.96 -38.34 -34.96
N ALA A 347 -57.22 -38.72 -35.18
CA ALA A 347 -57.90 -38.59 -36.48
C ALA A 347 -58.45 -37.17 -36.76
N THR A 348 -58.30 -36.23 -35.82
CA THR A 348 -58.86 -34.88 -35.94
C THR A 348 -58.04 -34.05 -36.92
N ASN A 349 -58.71 -33.35 -37.85
CA ASN A 349 -58.02 -32.38 -38.69
C ASN A 349 -57.69 -31.13 -37.87
N ILE A 350 -56.45 -30.65 -37.93
CA ILE A 350 -56.00 -29.48 -37.18
C ILE A 350 -55.27 -28.48 -38.09
N THR A 351 -55.30 -27.22 -37.70
CA THR A 351 -54.47 -26.18 -38.33
C THR A 351 -53.39 -25.75 -37.36
N ILE A 352 -52.13 -25.80 -37.79
CA ILE A 352 -51.04 -25.15 -37.09
C ILE A 352 -50.72 -23.85 -37.81
N THR A 353 -50.91 -22.74 -37.11
CA THR A 353 -50.50 -21.43 -37.60
C THR A 353 -49.05 -21.18 -37.17
N LEU A 354 -48.15 -20.93 -38.12
CA LEU A 354 -46.74 -20.57 -37.85
C LEU A 354 -46.65 -19.16 -37.25
N HIS A 355 -45.48 -18.80 -36.73
CA HIS A 355 -45.18 -17.40 -36.40
C HIS A 355 -45.22 -16.52 -37.66
N ASP A 356 -45.53 -15.23 -37.49
CA ASP A 356 -45.36 -14.24 -38.55
C ASP A 356 -43.88 -14.19 -38.97
N PRO A 357 -43.52 -14.55 -40.22
CA PRO A 357 -42.13 -14.64 -40.65
C PRO A 357 -41.37 -13.31 -40.49
N THR A 358 -42.06 -12.16 -40.55
CA THR A 358 -41.45 -10.83 -40.38
C THR A 358 -40.94 -10.56 -38.96
N THR A 359 -41.39 -11.35 -37.99
CA THR A 359 -40.99 -11.24 -36.59
C THR A 359 -39.94 -12.27 -36.18
N CYS A 360 -39.58 -13.21 -37.07
CA CYS A 360 -38.72 -14.35 -36.73
C CYS A 360 -37.74 -14.75 -37.86
N GLU A 361 -37.06 -13.78 -38.48
CA GLU A 361 -35.99 -14.04 -39.47
C GLU A 361 -34.95 -15.05 -38.93
N GLY A 362 -34.57 -16.02 -39.76
CA GLY A 362 -33.61 -17.07 -39.42
C GLY A 362 -34.17 -18.21 -38.56
N ARG A 363 -35.45 -18.14 -38.15
CA ARG A 363 -36.09 -19.21 -37.37
C ARG A 363 -36.23 -20.48 -38.20
N MET A 364 -35.91 -21.61 -37.56
CA MET A 364 -36.10 -22.96 -38.08
C MET A 364 -37.14 -23.69 -37.23
N ILE A 365 -38.21 -24.18 -37.85
CA ILE A 365 -39.23 -25.00 -37.17
C ILE A 365 -39.31 -26.33 -37.89
N SER A 366 -39.35 -27.43 -37.13
CA SER A 366 -39.50 -28.76 -37.69
C SER A 366 -40.71 -29.47 -37.10
N PHE A 367 -41.49 -30.11 -37.97
CA PHE A 367 -42.67 -30.88 -37.61
C PHE A 367 -42.38 -32.36 -37.81
N ALA A 368 -42.62 -33.14 -36.77
CA ALA A 368 -42.74 -34.57 -36.81
C ALA A 368 -44.17 -34.96 -36.44
N ARG A 369 -44.56 -36.19 -36.78
CA ARG A 369 -45.82 -36.76 -36.33
C ARG A 369 -45.56 -37.83 -35.29
N ASP A 370 -46.45 -37.91 -34.32
CA ASP A 370 -46.64 -39.11 -33.53
C ASP A 370 -47.41 -40.17 -34.35
N ALA A 371 -47.30 -41.43 -33.94
CA ALA A 371 -48.01 -42.54 -34.57
C ALA A 371 -49.54 -42.32 -34.53
N SER A 372 -50.05 -41.71 -33.46
CA SER A 372 -51.49 -41.45 -33.27
C SER A 372 -52.07 -40.40 -34.23
N SER A 373 -51.25 -39.48 -34.75
CA SER A 373 -51.67 -38.36 -35.61
C SER A 373 -52.03 -38.83 -37.04
N THR A 374 -53.29 -39.14 -37.26
CA THR A 374 -53.87 -39.66 -38.51
C THR A 374 -54.75 -38.67 -39.27
N GLY A 375 -55.19 -37.57 -38.64
CA GLY A 375 -55.94 -36.50 -39.28
C GLY A 375 -55.06 -35.58 -40.15
N THR A 376 -55.70 -34.83 -41.04
CA THR A 376 -55.04 -33.83 -41.89
C THR A 376 -54.52 -32.67 -41.05
N VAL A 377 -53.27 -32.27 -41.29
CA VAL A 377 -52.66 -31.10 -40.65
C VAL A 377 -52.44 -30.02 -41.70
N THR A 378 -53.08 -28.89 -41.52
CA THR A 378 -52.90 -27.71 -42.37
C THR A 378 -51.88 -26.78 -41.73
N ILE A 379 -50.86 -26.35 -42.48
CA ILE A 379 -49.91 -25.35 -42.02
C ILE A 379 -50.33 -23.99 -42.59
N ASN A 380 -50.62 -23.06 -41.69
CA ASN A 380 -50.99 -21.69 -42.02
C ASN A 380 -49.80 -20.77 -41.70
N PRO A 381 -49.20 -20.07 -42.67
CA PRO A 381 -48.04 -19.16 -42.46
C PRO A 381 -48.32 -17.89 -41.63
N ALA A 382 -49.53 -17.74 -41.09
CA ALA A 382 -50.05 -16.55 -40.41
C ALA A 382 -50.23 -15.32 -41.33
N GLY A 383 -51.45 -14.77 -41.34
CA GLY A 383 -51.78 -13.60 -42.16
C GLY A 383 -51.77 -13.88 -43.66
N SER A 384 -51.34 -12.91 -44.47
CA SER A 384 -51.15 -13.02 -45.93
C SER A 384 -49.72 -13.38 -46.34
N ASN A 385 -48.87 -13.73 -45.37
CA ASN A 385 -47.50 -14.14 -45.65
C ASN A 385 -47.54 -15.56 -46.18
N ASN A 386 -46.78 -15.86 -47.24
CA ASN A 386 -46.97 -17.09 -47.98
C ASN A 386 -45.88 -18.12 -47.66
N ILE A 387 -46.20 -19.41 -47.88
CA ILE A 387 -45.19 -20.48 -47.90
C ILE A 387 -44.71 -20.63 -49.35
N GLN A 388 -43.42 -20.43 -49.58
CA GLN A 388 -42.82 -20.72 -50.87
C GLN A 388 -42.48 -22.22 -50.95
N ASN A 389 -43.06 -22.90 -51.93
CA ASN A 389 -42.72 -24.28 -52.25
C ASN A 389 -41.36 -24.35 -52.96
N LEU A 390 -40.74 -25.53 -52.94
CA LEU A 390 -39.42 -25.76 -53.56
C LEU A 390 -39.41 -25.53 -55.09
N ASP A 391 -40.59 -25.54 -55.73
CA ASP A 391 -40.77 -25.21 -57.15
C ASP A 391 -40.88 -23.69 -57.43
N GLY A 392 -40.75 -22.87 -56.39
CA GLY A 392 -40.81 -21.41 -56.45
C GLY A 392 -42.22 -20.83 -56.37
N THR A 393 -43.28 -21.65 -56.33
CA THR A 393 -44.66 -21.17 -56.20
C THR A 393 -44.96 -20.70 -54.77
N ILE A 394 -45.72 -19.61 -54.65
CA ILE A 394 -46.02 -18.94 -53.39
C ILE A 394 -47.53 -19.10 -53.13
N THR A 395 -47.93 -19.71 -52.00
CA THR A 395 -49.36 -19.94 -51.65
C THR A 395 -49.72 -19.43 -50.26
N GLU A 396 -50.94 -18.88 -50.11
CA GLU A 396 -51.50 -18.35 -48.85
C GLU A 396 -51.79 -19.41 -47.80
N THR A 397 -51.95 -20.66 -48.20
CA THR A 397 -52.12 -21.78 -47.26
C THR A 397 -51.62 -23.05 -47.91
N THR A 398 -50.79 -23.80 -47.19
CA THR A 398 -50.36 -25.12 -47.63
C THR A 398 -51.03 -26.14 -46.71
N THR A 399 -52.07 -26.81 -47.23
CA THR A 399 -52.47 -28.09 -46.64
C THR A 399 -51.37 -29.07 -47.00
N ILE A 400 -50.47 -29.33 -46.05
CA ILE A 400 -49.34 -30.22 -46.30
C ILE A 400 -49.80 -31.62 -45.91
N PRO A 401 -49.94 -32.55 -46.87
CA PRO A 401 -50.04 -33.95 -46.50
C PRO A 401 -48.69 -34.36 -45.90
N ILE A 402 -48.61 -34.41 -44.56
CA ILE A 402 -47.43 -34.91 -43.83
C ILE A 402 -47.38 -36.47 -43.89
N HIS A 403 -48.22 -37.10 -44.72
CA HIS A 403 -48.35 -38.54 -44.85
C HIS A 403 -48.61 -38.99 -46.30
N SER A 404 -48.17 -40.21 -46.63
CA SER A 404 -48.88 -41.09 -47.55
C SER A 404 -49.63 -42.16 -46.75
N ALA A 405 -50.64 -42.80 -47.33
CA ALA A 405 -51.47 -43.82 -46.68
C ALA A 405 -50.70 -45.05 -46.16
N SER A 406 -49.41 -45.20 -46.50
CA SER A 406 -48.54 -46.32 -46.12
C SER A 406 -47.55 -46.03 -44.98
N GLY A 407 -47.70 -44.93 -44.24
CA GLY A 407 -47.10 -44.78 -42.90
C GLY A 407 -45.69 -44.19 -42.82
N GLY A 408 -45.15 -43.59 -43.88
CA GLY A 408 -43.91 -42.79 -43.79
C GLY A 408 -44.20 -41.36 -43.34
N GLY A 409 -43.89 -41.00 -42.09
CA GLY A 409 -43.92 -39.60 -41.64
C GLY A 409 -42.70 -38.84 -42.17
N VAL A 410 -42.90 -37.83 -43.02
CA VAL A 410 -41.80 -36.96 -43.46
C VAL A 410 -41.60 -35.87 -42.42
N ASN A 411 -40.38 -35.72 -41.89
CA ASN A 411 -40.03 -34.51 -41.13
C ASN A 411 -40.08 -33.32 -42.08
N VAL A 412 -40.99 -32.38 -41.85
CA VAL A 412 -41.05 -31.14 -42.63
C VAL A 412 -40.38 -30.04 -41.84
N GLN A 413 -39.51 -29.29 -42.49
CA GLN A 413 -38.82 -28.16 -41.90
C GLN A 413 -39.28 -26.89 -42.61
N PHE A 414 -39.34 -25.80 -41.85
CA PHE A 414 -39.62 -24.48 -42.37
C PHE A 414 -38.56 -23.50 -41.90
N TRP A 415 -38.16 -22.60 -42.80
CA TRP A 415 -37.20 -21.54 -42.54
C TRP A 415 -37.82 -20.20 -42.86
N SER A 416 -37.75 -19.25 -41.93
CA SER A 416 -38.14 -17.86 -42.21
C SER A 416 -36.92 -17.06 -42.68
N ASN A 417 -37.09 -16.28 -43.75
CA ASN A 417 -36.11 -15.28 -44.17
C ASN A 417 -36.47 -13.85 -43.73
N GLY A 418 -37.43 -13.69 -42.80
CA GLY A 418 -37.93 -12.37 -42.40
C GLY A 418 -39.06 -11.82 -43.30
N VAL A 419 -39.48 -12.56 -44.33
CA VAL A 419 -40.57 -12.14 -45.24
C VAL A 419 -41.52 -13.29 -45.53
N ASN A 420 -40.99 -14.46 -45.93
CA ASN A 420 -41.77 -15.64 -46.25
C ASN A 420 -41.25 -16.86 -45.48
N TRP A 421 -42.08 -17.88 -45.39
CA TRP A 421 -41.66 -19.21 -44.97
C TRP A 421 -41.22 -20.03 -46.19
N TYR A 422 -40.09 -20.72 -46.06
CA TYR A 422 -39.56 -21.67 -47.03
C TYR A 422 -39.73 -23.08 -46.50
N ARG A 423 -40.06 -24.02 -47.38
CA ARG A 423 -40.21 -25.44 -47.07
C ARG A 423 -39.12 -26.29 -47.72
#